data_AF-A0A7S3HWT5-F1
#
_entry.id   AF-A0A7S3HWT5-F1
#
_cell.length_a   1.000
_cell.length_b   1.000
_cell.length_c   1.000
_cell.angle_alpha   90.00
_cell.angle_beta   90.00
_cell.angle_gamma   90.00
#
_symmetry.space_group_name_H-M   'P 1'
#
loop_
_entity.id
_entity.type
_entity.pdbx_description
1 polymer ?
#
loop_
_entity_poly.entity_id
_entity_poly.type
_entity_poly.pdbx_seq_one_letter_code
_entity_poly.pdbx_strand_id
1 'polypeptide(L)'
;MGVGAGIGIDLVESENIPKEVDLEESLPEDQKSDLPFVVNVSTGMRTMMVLDSQNRLYQTGLKIDWNPKYVKLNTERIEGKIEMLGCGRNHYAFADSGSNLHCFGTVLRKGAEEQYDGYGIYDGEELFEGGKILELQMKYETFGVLVQDK
;
A
#
# COMPACT_ATOMS: atom_id res chain seq x y z
N MET A 1 -27.93 33.11 -23.76
CA MET A 1 -27.53 33.57 -22.41
C MET A 1 -27.53 32.34 -21.54
N GLY A 2 -26.47 31.79 -20.94
CA GLY A 2 -25.10 32.16 -20.64
C GLY A 2 -24.73 31.23 -19.48
N VAL A 3 -23.76 30.34 -19.67
CA VAL A 3 -23.43 29.22 -18.76
C VAL A 3 -22.79 29.74 -17.46
N GLY A 4 -23.12 29.14 -16.31
CA GLY A 4 -22.49 29.42 -15.03
C GLY A 4 -22.28 28.15 -14.21
N ALA A 5 -21.52 27.20 -14.75
CA ALA A 5 -21.01 26.06 -14.00
C ALA A 5 -19.88 26.58 -13.08
N GLY A 6 -20.21 26.81 -11.80
CA GLY A 6 -19.22 27.17 -10.79
C GLY A 6 -18.28 26.00 -10.56
N ILE A 7 -17.09 26.05 -11.13
CA ILE A 7 -15.98 25.21 -10.72
C ILE A 7 -15.55 25.74 -9.35
N GLY A 8 -16.00 25.09 -8.28
CA GLY A 8 -15.50 25.33 -6.94
C GLY A 8 -14.05 24.88 -6.89
N ILE A 9 -13.12 25.82 -6.99
CA ILE A 9 -11.71 25.56 -6.70
C ILE A 9 -11.57 25.69 -5.19
N ASP A 10 -11.45 24.55 -4.51
CA ASP A 10 -11.14 24.50 -3.09
C ASP A 10 -9.62 24.72 -2.94
N LEU A 11 -9.24 25.94 -2.58
CA LEU A 11 -7.83 26.31 -2.41
C LEU A 11 -7.42 25.92 -0.98
N VAL A 12 -6.92 24.69 -0.83
CA VAL A 12 -6.37 24.23 0.45
C VAL A 12 -4.90 24.63 0.51
N GLU A 13 -4.59 25.68 1.26
CA GLU A 13 -3.22 26.01 1.63
C GLU A 13 -2.74 24.96 2.64
N SER A 14 -2.11 23.89 2.14
CA SER A 14 -1.43 22.95 3.01
C SER A 14 -0.07 23.54 3.37
N GLU A 15 0.04 24.08 4.59
CA GLU A 15 1.34 24.34 5.18
C GLU A 15 2.12 23.01 5.17
N ASN A 16 3.34 23.03 4.61
CA ASN A 16 4.16 21.83 4.42
C ASN A 16 4.85 21.42 5.75
N ILE A 17 4.07 21.40 6.83
CA ILE A 17 4.50 21.06 8.17
C ILE A 17 4.41 19.54 8.30
N PRO A 18 5.47 18.86 8.78
CA PRO A 18 5.39 17.45 9.12
C PRO A 18 4.23 17.20 10.09
N LYS A 19 3.28 16.36 9.67
CA LYS A 19 2.19 15.89 10.54
C LYS A 19 2.53 14.50 11.04
N GLU A 20 2.27 14.26 12.31
CA GLU A 20 2.31 12.92 12.87
C GLU A 20 1.21 12.09 12.23
N VAL A 21 1.53 10.83 11.93
CA VAL A 21 0.57 9.86 11.36
C VAL A 21 0.05 9.03 12.54
N ASP A 22 -1.18 9.31 12.96
CA ASP A 22 -1.82 8.59 14.06
C ASP A 22 -2.47 7.29 13.56
N LEU A 23 -1.81 6.16 13.84
CA LEU A 23 -2.30 4.84 13.43
C LEU A 23 -3.43 4.33 14.32
N GLU A 24 -3.53 4.78 15.57
CA GLU A 24 -4.52 4.31 16.53
C GLU A 24 -5.93 4.71 16.10
N GLU A 25 -6.09 5.92 15.59
CA GLU A 25 -7.38 6.40 15.06
C GLU A 25 -7.88 5.59 13.87
N SER A 26 -6.96 4.97 13.12
CA SER A 26 -7.30 4.17 11.95
C SER A 26 -7.71 2.73 12.28
N LEU A 27 -7.48 2.28 13.52
CA LEU A 27 -7.82 0.93 13.95
C LEU A 27 -9.34 0.72 14.09
N PRO A 28 -9.84 -0.48 13.75
CA PRO A 28 -11.16 -0.92 14.18
C PRO A 28 -11.32 -0.86 15.70
N GLU A 29 -12.52 -0.51 16.19
CA GLU A 29 -12.80 -0.34 17.64
C GLU A 29 -12.44 -1.58 18.47
N ASP A 30 -12.64 -2.77 17.91
CA ASP A 30 -12.32 -4.07 18.53
C ASP A 30 -10.81 -4.34 18.65
N GLN A 31 -9.96 -3.55 18.00
CA GLN A 31 -8.51 -3.71 17.97
C GLN A 31 -7.75 -2.56 18.64
N LYS A 32 -8.45 -1.52 19.11
CA LYS A 32 -7.84 -0.35 19.77
C LYS A 32 -7.16 -0.68 21.11
N SER A 33 -7.49 -1.82 21.73
CA SER A 33 -6.81 -2.26 22.96
C SER A 33 -5.35 -2.66 22.74
N ASP A 34 -4.98 -3.06 21.51
CA ASP A 34 -3.63 -3.44 21.12
C ASP A 34 -3.01 -2.36 20.24
N LEU A 35 -2.29 -1.43 20.90
CA LEU A 35 -1.66 -0.29 20.23
C LEU A 35 -0.66 -0.74 19.15
N PRO A 36 -0.60 -0.07 17.99
CA PRO A 36 0.33 -0.42 16.92
C PRO A 36 1.80 -0.26 17.33
N PHE A 37 2.58 -1.33 17.19
CA PHE A 37 4.04 -1.26 17.30
C PHE A 37 4.66 -1.41 15.91
N VAL A 38 5.08 -0.29 15.33
CA VAL A 38 5.60 -0.23 13.96
C VAL A 38 6.91 -1.01 13.82
N VAL A 39 6.96 -1.94 12.86
CA VAL A 39 8.15 -2.77 12.57
C VAL A 39 8.72 -2.52 11.17
N ASN A 40 7.93 -1.99 10.25
CA ASN A 40 8.40 -1.65 8.90
C ASN A 40 7.62 -0.46 8.33
N VAL A 41 8.30 0.36 7.53
CA VAL A 41 7.73 1.53 6.87
C VAL A 41 8.31 1.63 5.46
N SER A 42 7.45 1.90 4.48
CA SER A 42 7.86 2.25 3.12
C SER A 42 7.23 3.57 2.72
N THR A 43 8.01 4.44 2.07
CA THR A 43 7.58 5.78 1.64
C THR A 43 7.82 5.96 0.15
N GLY A 44 6.82 6.47 -0.54
CA GLY A 44 6.88 6.90 -1.93
C GLY A 44 6.82 8.43 -2.04
N MET A 45 6.47 8.94 -3.23
CA MET A 45 6.42 10.40 -3.46
C MET A 45 5.26 11.07 -2.70
N ARG A 46 4.11 10.40 -2.63
CA ARG A 46 2.90 10.87 -1.93
C ARG A 46 2.12 9.73 -1.30
N THR A 47 2.82 8.65 -0.99
CA THR A 47 2.26 7.42 -0.44
C THR A 47 3.18 6.94 0.67
N MET A 48 2.60 6.29 1.66
CA MET A 48 3.33 5.61 2.72
C MET A 48 2.56 4.36 3.13
N MET A 49 3.30 3.31 3.45
CA MET A 49 2.79 2.10 4.08
C MET A 49 3.52 1.86 5.38
N VAL A 50 2.76 1.39 6.37
CA VAL A 50 3.28 1.03 7.68
C VAL A 50 2.81 -0.38 8.00
N LEU A 51 3.72 -1.20 8.51
CA LEU A 51 3.44 -2.54 9.01
C LEU A 51 3.81 -2.59 10.49
N ASP A 52 2.94 -3.19 11.29
CA ASP A 52 3.17 -3.37 12.71
C ASP A 52 3.55 -4.82 13.08
N SER A 53 3.87 -5.05 14.35
CA SER A 53 4.26 -6.36 14.86
C SER A 53 3.16 -7.42 14.83
N GLN A 54 1.89 -7.02 14.64
CA GLN A 54 0.75 -7.92 14.50
C GLN A 54 0.43 -8.21 13.02
N ASN A 55 1.32 -7.82 12.09
CA ASN A 55 1.13 -7.94 10.66
C ASN A 55 -0.09 -7.14 10.14
N ARG A 56 -0.45 -6.06 10.83
CA ARG A 56 -1.48 -5.10 10.41
C ARG A 56 -0.85 -4.08 9.47
N LEU A 57 -1.51 -3.88 8.32
CA LEU A 57 -1.04 -2.98 7.28
C LEU A 57 -1.85 -1.69 7.28
N TYR A 58 -1.13 -0.57 7.25
CA TYR A 58 -1.71 0.76 7.16
C TYR A 58 -1.18 1.42 5.90
N GLN A 59 -2.05 2.17 5.22
CA GLN A 59 -1.67 2.98 4.08
C GLN A 59 -2.12 4.41 4.28
N THR A 60 -1.31 5.36 3.83
CA THR A 60 -1.66 6.78 3.83
C THR A 60 -1.11 7.47 2.58
N GLY A 61 -1.71 8.59 2.22
CA GLY A 61 -1.38 9.35 1.02
C GLY A 61 -2.41 9.20 -0.10
N LEU A 62 -1.99 9.47 -1.34
CA LEU A 62 -2.82 9.65 -2.56
C LEU A 62 -3.64 10.95 -2.63
N LYS A 63 -3.88 11.64 -1.51
CA LYS A 63 -4.51 12.98 -1.43
C LYS A 63 -3.61 13.95 -0.65
N ILE A 64 -4.01 15.22 -0.51
CA ILE A 64 -3.32 16.22 0.33
C ILE A 64 -3.34 15.80 1.82
N ASP A 65 -4.29 14.95 2.19
CA ASP A 65 -4.48 14.44 3.53
C ASP A 65 -3.69 13.15 3.78
N TRP A 66 -3.02 13.10 4.94
CA TRP A 66 -2.13 12.02 5.38
C TRP A 66 -2.77 11.16 6.48
N ASN A 67 -4.10 11.18 6.58
CA ASN A 67 -4.85 10.28 7.46
C ASN A 67 -4.64 8.81 7.07
N PRO A 68 -4.10 7.98 7.98
CA PRO A 68 -3.87 6.57 7.70
C PRO A 68 -5.18 5.79 7.64
N LYS A 69 -5.21 4.81 6.75
CA LYS A 69 -6.28 3.83 6.60
C LYS A 69 -5.73 2.46 6.98
N TYR A 70 -6.40 1.79 7.92
CA TYR A 70 -6.21 0.37 8.15
C TYR A 70 -6.64 -0.41 6.89
N VAL A 71 -5.69 -1.14 6.30
CA VAL A 71 -5.96 -2.02 5.16
C VAL A 71 -6.55 -3.30 5.71
N LYS A 72 -7.82 -3.55 5.36
CA LYS A 72 -8.39 -4.88 5.60
C LYS A 72 -7.66 -5.79 4.63
N LEU A 73 -6.97 -6.80 5.15
CA LEU A 73 -6.25 -7.79 4.35
C LEU A 73 -7.09 -9.06 4.23
N ASN A 74 -7.05 -9.71 3.06
CA ASN A 74 -7.64 -11.04 2.91
C ASN A 74 -6.65 -12.07 3.44
N THR A 75 -6.82 -12.46 4.70
CA THR A 75 -5.92 -13.41 5.39
C THR A 75 -5.85 -14.79 4.72
N GLU A 76 -6.85 -15.17 3.92
CA GLU A 76 -6.84 -16.45 3.20
C GLU A 76 -5.89 -16.44 1.99
N ARG A 77 -5.58 -15.25 1.45
CA ARG A 77 -4.69 -15.07 0.30
C ARG A 77 -3.30 -14.59 0.69
N ILE A 78 -3.10 -14.23 1.96
CA ILE A 78 -1.77 -13.92 2.49
C ILE A 78 -1.15 -15.21 2.99
N GLU A 79 -0.09 -15.63 2.33
CA GLU A 79 0.70 -16.77 2.79
C GLU A 79 1.67 -16.31 3.88
N GLY A 80 1.31 -16.60 5.13
CA GLY A 80 2.13 -16.26 6.30
C GLY A 80 1.99 -14.79 6.69
N LYS A 81 3.08 -14.02 6.57
CA LYS A 81 3.14 -12.61 6.95
C LYS A 81 3.64 -11.74 5.80
N ILE A 82 3.38 -10.44 5.89
CA ILE A 82 3.97 -9.46 4.98
C ILE A 82 5.46 -9.33 5.30
N GLU A 83 6.31 -9.53 4.29
CA GLU A 83 7.76 -9.46 4.44
C GLU A 83 8.35 -8.20 3.83
N MET A 84 7.71 -7.67 2.77
CA MET A 84 8.24 -6.55 2.00
C MET A 84 7.16 -5.53 1.69
N LEU A 85 7.55 -4.25 1.73
CA LEU A 85 6.70 -3.12 1.38
C LEU A 85 7.36 -2.31 0.26
N GLY A 86 6.54 -1.73 -0.62
CA GLY A 86 6.98 -0.85 -1.70
C GLY A 86 5.95 0.26 -1.93
N CYS A 87 6.43 1.51 -2.05
CA CYS A 87 5.57 2.67 -2.27
C CYS A 87 6.09 3.52 -3.43
N GLY A 88 5.24 3.77 -4.43
CA GLY A 88 5.57 4.58 -5.60
C GLY A 88 4.98 5.99 -5.55
N ARG A 89 4.67 6.56 -6.70
CA ARG A 89 3.94 7.84 -6.78
C ARG A 89 2.49 7.68 -6.34
N ASN A 90 1.80 6.67 -6.87
CA ASN A 90 0.36 6.43 -6.68
C ASN A 90 0.05 4.98 -6.33
N HIS A 91 1.08 4.25 -5.93
CA HIS A 91 1.06 2.80 -5.92
C HIS A 91 1.54 2.31 -4.56
N TYR A 92 0.90 1.23 -4.13
CA TYR A 92 1.28 0.46 -2.97
C TYR A 92 1.56 -0.95 -3.45
N ALA A 93 2.62 -1.56 -2.95
CA ALA A 93 2.93 -2.95 -3.21
C ALA A 93 3.43 -3.60 -1.92
N PHE A 94 3.07 -4.85 -1.70
CA PHE A 94 3.69 -5.66 -0.66
C PHE A 94 3.79 -7.11 -1.12
N ALA A 95 4.76 -7.83 -0.55
CA ALA A 95 4.89 -9.27 -0.76
C ALA A 95 4.75 -10.00 0.57
N ASP A 96 4.07 -11.14 0.52
CA ASP A 96 3.95 -12.05 1.66
C ASP A 96 5.04 -13.14 1.65
N SER A 97 5.00 -14.03 2.66
CA SER A 97 6.01 -15.07 2.84
C SER A 97 5.92 -16.17 1.77
N GLY A 98 4.80 -16.27 1.07
CA GLY A 98 4.62 -17.14 -0.09
C GLY A 98 5.18 -16.55 -1.39
N SER A 99 5.79 -15.36 -1.33
CA SER A 99 6.21 -14.59 -2.52
C SER A 99 5.05 -14.12 -3.40
N ASN A 100 3.80 -14.10 -2.90
CA ASN A 100 2.70 -13.50 -3.63
C ASN A 100 2.80 -11.98 -3.58
N LEU A 101 2.48 -11.34 -4.70
CA LEU A 101 2.57 -9.90 -4.84
C LEU A 101 1.18 -9.27 -4.78
N HIS A 102 1.02 -8.29 -3.90
CA HIS A 102 -0.23 -7.56 -3.70
C HIS A 102 0.00 -6.09 -4.08
N CYS A 103 -0.73 -5.58 -5.06
CA CYS A 103 -0.51 -4.23 -5.62
C CYS A 103 -1.78 -3.40 -5.67
N PHE A 104 -1.74 -2.17 -5.16
CA PHE A 104 -2.78 -1.16 -5.36
C PHE A 104 -2.36 -0.19 -6.47
N GLY A 105 -3.30 0.07 -7.37
CA GLY A 105 -3.06 0.87 -8.58
C GLY A 105 -2.43 0.07 -9.71
N THR A 106 -2.18 0.71 -10.84
CA THR A 106 -1.68 0.02 -12.05
C THR A 106 -0.17 -0.15 -11.99
N VAL A 107 0.26 -1.20 -11.29
CA VAL A 107 1.69 -1.56 -11.16
C VAL A 107 2.12 -2.54 -12.25
N LEU A 108 1.27 -3.52 -12.55
CA LEU A 108 1.53 -4.55 -13.55
C LEU A 108 0.57 -4.41 -14.74
N ARG A 109 1.06 -4.77 -15.93
CA ARG A 109 0.22 -4.85 -17.14
C ARG A 109 -0.67 -6.08 -17.15
N LYS A 110 -0.28 -7.15 -16.45
CA LYS A 110 -1.09 -8.36 -16.26
C LYS A 110 -2.31 -8.01 -15.39
N GLY A 111 -3.47 -8.56 -15.75
CA GLY A 111 -4.65 -8.48 -14.89
C GLY A 111 -4.38 -9.21 -13.57
N ALA A 112 -4.86 -8.65 -12.46
CA ALA A 112 -4.83 -9.34 -11.19
C ALA A 112 -5.74 -10.58 -11.24
N GLU A 113 -5.34 -11.65 -10.56
CA GLU A 113 -6.17 -12.87 -10.43
C GLU A 113 -7.41 -12.58 -9.58
N GLU A 114 -7.19 -11.83 -8.51
CA GLU A 114 -8.21 -11.42 -7.57
C GLU A 114 -8.00 -9.96 -7.16
N GLN A 115 -9.05 -9.33 -6.64
CA GLN A 115 -8.97 -7.99 -6.07
C GLN A 115 -9.64 -7.93 -4.70
N TYR A 116 -8.99 -7.25 -3.76
CA TYR A 116 -9.51 -7.02 -2.41
C TYR A 116 -9.08 -5.65 -1.87
N ASP A 117 -10.03 -4.87 -1.34
CA ASP A 117 -9.83 -3.48 -0.87
C ASP A 117 -9.01 -2.60 -1.86
N GLY A 118 -9.15 -2.88 -3.16
CA GLY A 118 -8.44 -2.20 -4.25
C GLY A 118 -7.03 -2.70 -4.56
N TYR A 119 -6.53 -3.70 -3.81
CA TYR A 119 -5.31 -4.43 -4.12
C TYR A 119 -5.60 -5.55 -5.11
N GLY A 120 -4.88 -5.59 -6.21
CA GLY A 120 -4.76 -6.76 -7.07
C GLY A 120 -3.77 -7.77 -6.51
N ILE A 121 -4.16 -9.03 -6.50
CA ILE A 121 -3.35 -10.16 -6.02
C ILE A 121 -2.77 -10.88 -7.24
N TYR A 122 -1.48 -11.20 -7.16
CA TYR A 122 -0.73 -11.90 -8.20
C TYR A 122 0.05 -13.06 -7.57
N ASP A 123 -0.16 -14.26 -8.09
CA ASP A 123 0.59 -15.45 -7.70
C ASP A 123 2.07 -15.27 -8.08
N GLY A 124 2.95 -15.35 -7.07
CA GLY A 124 4.39 -15.19 -7.26
C GLY A 124 5.02 -16.31 -8.07
N GLU A 125 4.51 -17.54 -7.93
CA GLU A 125 5.00 -18.69 -8.68
C GLU A 125 4.69 -18.55 -10.17
N GLU A 126 3.48 -18.09 -10.53
CA GLU A 126 3.15 -17.83 -11.93
C GLU A 126 3.85 -16.57 -12.46
N LEU A 127 3.91 -15.50 -11.67
CA LEU A 127 4.44 -14.21 -12.11
C LEU A 127 5.97 -14.22 -12.29
N PHE A 128 6.68 -14.99 -11.47
CA PHE A 128 8.14 -15.03 -11.44
C PHE A 128 8.72 -16.41 -11.77
N GLU A 129 7.94 -17.27 -12.43
CA GLU A 129 8.34 -18.62 -12.86
C GLU A 129 8.90 -19.48 -11.70
N GLY A 130 8.32 -19.27 -10.50
CA GLY A 130 8.69 -19.91 -9.25
C GLY A 130 9.96 -19.37 -8.58
N GLY A 131 10.52 -18.25 -9.07
CA GLY A 131 11.58 -17.54 -8.39
C GLY A 131 11.09 -16.87 -7.10
N LYS A 132 11.99 -16.69 -6.13
CA LYS A 132 11.68 -16.05 -4.84
C LYS A 132 11.89 -14.55 -4.93
N ILE A 133 10.92 -13.76 -4.47
CA ILE A 133 11.11 -12.31 -4.35
C ILE A 133 12.15 -12.02 -3.25
N LEU A 134 13.19 -11.27 -3.60
CA LEU A 134 14.24 -10.81 -2.68
C LEU A 134 14.10 -9.34 -2.30
N GLU A 135 13.62 -8.51 -3.22
CA GLU A 135 13.46 -7.07 -3.00
C GLU A 135 12.31 -6.52 -3.83
N LEU A 136 11.52 -5.63 -3.24
CA LEU A 136 10.58 -4.78 -3.94
C LEU A 136 11.12 -3.35 -3.98
N GLN A 137 11.22 -2.76 -5.16
CA GLN A 137 11.60 -1.38 -5.33
C GLN A 137 10.56 -0.61 -6.13
N MET A 138 10.08 0.49 -5.54
CA MET A 138 9.25 1.47 -6.23
C MET A 138 9.93 2.82 -6.21
N LYS A 139 10.33 3.31 -7.37
CA LYS A 139 10.90 4.66 -7.54
C LYS A 139 10.06 5.41 -8.55
N TYR A 140 9.40 6.48 -8.09
CA TYR A 140 8.48 7.27 -8.90
C TYR A 140 7.35 6.40 -9.50
N GLU A 141 7.38 6.19 -10.82
CA GLU A 141 6.40 5.39 -11.57
C GLU A 141 6.99 4.04 -11.99
N THR A 142 8.24 3.75 -11.63
CA THR A 142 8.92 2.51 -11.95
C THR A 142 8.80 1.54 -10.78
N PHE A 143 8.21 0.38 -11.07
CA PHE A 143 8.20 -0.78 -10.20
C PHE A 143 9.27 -1.77 -10.67
N GLY A 144 10.04 -2.30 -9.74
CA GLY A 144 11.02 -3.34 -9.96
C GLY A 144 10.95 -4.38 -8.85
N VAL A 145 11.16 -5.63 -9.22
CA VAL A 145 11.25 -6.77 -8.31
C VAL A 145 12.57 -7.46 -8.58
N LEU A 146 13.35 -7.67 -7.54
CA LEU A 146 14.51 -8.56 -7.61
C LEU A 146 14.05 -9.96 -7.25
N VAL A 147 14.30 -10.91 -8.16
CA VAL A 147 13.90 -12.30 -8.01
C VAL A 147 15.16 -13.17 -8.00
N GLN A 148 15.17 -14.17 -7.12
CA GLN A 148 16.15 -15.25 -7.14
C GLN A 148 15.62 -16.39 -8.00
N ASP A 149 16.35 -16.73 -9.06
CA ASP A 149 16.07 -17.91 -9.89
C ASP A 149 16.23 -19.21 -9.08
N LYS A 150 15.50 -20.25 -9.48
CA LYS A 150 15.54 -21.60 -8.88
C LYS A 150 16.90 -22.29 -9.07
#